data_AF-A0A660WC38-F1
#
_entry.id   AF-A0A660WC38-F1
#
_cell.length_a   1.000
_cell.length_b   1.000
_cell.length_c   1.000
_cell.angle_alpha   90.00
_cell.angle_beta   90.00
_cell.angle_gamma   90.00
#
_symmetry.space_group_name_H-M   'P 1'
#
loop_
_entity.id
_entity.type
_entity.pdbx_description
1 polymer ?
#
loop_
_entity_poly.entity_id
_entity_poly.type
_entity_poly.pdbx_seq_one_letter_code
_entity_poly.pdbx_strand_id
1 'polypeptide(L)'
;MQPAFVKFFAMRSENNKAEKRGKVRVGKPRAPVGTGKSGRADLSLLPDQRDLVLLRDELYDGSWDEMLTDLKNRLEGKPYIFKLVNRIQQDIEMIKELRALEKEKGINLRELL
;
A
#
# COMPACT_ATOMS: atom_id res chain seq x y z
N MET A 1 -14.14 20.83 -13.26
CA MET A 1 -12.84 21.10 -12.59
C MET A 1 -12.97 20.69 -11.14
N GLN A 2 -12.21 19.72 -10.67
CA GLN A 2 -12.08 19.47 -9.23
C GLN A 2 -10.59 19.30 -8.90
N PRO A 3 -10.00 20.20 -8.11
CA PRO A 3 -8.71 19.97 -7.47
C PRO A 3 -8.91 19.93 -5.95
N ALA A 4 -8.70 18.79 -5.31
CA ALA A 4 -8.61 18.73 -3.85
C ALA A 4 -7.99 17.42 -3.38
N PHE A 5 -6.66 17.34 -3.28
CA PHE A 5 -6.00 16.45 -2.32
C PHE A 5 -4.66 17.05 -1.89
N VAL A 6 -4.74 18.17 -1.17
CA VAL A 6 -3.66 18.65 -0.30
C VAL A 6 -4.32 19.11 0.99
N LYS A 7 -4.31 18.24 2.01
CA LYS A 7 -4.41 18.57 3.46
C LYS A 7 -4.69 17.28 4.26
N PHE A 8 -3.66 16.61 4.74
CA PHE A 8 -3.82 15.68 5.86
C PHE A 8 -2.57 15.58 6.75
N PHE A 9 -1.95 16.73 7.07
CA PHE A 9 -0.81 16.78 8.00
C PHE A 9 -1.03 17.69 9.21
N ALA A 10 -2.24 17.70 9.79
CA ALA A 10 -2.42 18.27 11.12
C ALA A 10 -3.60 17.62 11.81
N MET A 11 -3.46 17.40 13.12
CA MET A 11 -4.54 17.16 14.10
C MET A 11 -4.76 15.70 14.52
N ARG A 12 -3.90 15.21 15.41
CA ARG A 12 -4.37 14.35 16.50
C ARG A 12 -3.52 14.48 17.77
N SER A 13 -3.80 15.52 18.54
CA SER A 13 -3.51 15.56 19.99
C SER A 13 -4.81 15.88 20.73
N GLU A 14 -5.09 15.07 21.74
CA GLU A 14 -5.87 15.36 22.96
C GLU A 14 -7.41 15.23 23.03
N ASN A 15 -7.81 14.40 24.01
CA ASN A 15 -8.98 14.51 24.93
C ASN A 15 -10.38 14.15 24.41
N ASN A 16 -11.29 13.47 25.14
CA ASN A 16 -11.34 12.82 26.46
C ASN A 16 -12.70 12.07 26.58
N LYS A 17 -12.75 11.02 27.41
CA LYS A 17 -13.87 10.47 28.19
C LYS A 17 -15.27 10.15 27.58
N ALA A 18 -15.58 8.86 27.74
CA ALA A 18 -16.78 8.27 28.37
C ALA A 18 -18.13 8.32 27.62
N GLU A 19 -18.60 7.14 27.19
CA GLU A 19 -19.92 6.65 27.60
C GLU A 19 -19.97 5.12 27.58
N LYS A 20 -20.36 4.51 28.71
CA LYS A 20 -20.68 3.09 28.83
C LYS A 20 -22.19 2.92 28.62
N ARG A 21 -22.60 1.98 27.76
CA ARG A 21 -23.81 1.14 27.91
C ARG A 21 -23.77 0.00 26.89
N GLY A 22 -23.93 -1.22 27.37
CA GLY A 22 -23.70 -2.45 26.61
C GLY A 22 -24.84 -2.82 25.67
N LYS A 23 -24.48 -3.56 24.62
CA LYS A 23 -25.30 -4.60 23.99
C LYS A 23 -24.41 -5.66 23.35
N VAL A 24 -24.84 -6.91 23.50
CA VAL A 24 -24.10 -8.15 23.30
C VAL A 24 -24.27 -8.64 21.84
N ARG A 25 -23.12 -8.95 21.21
CA ARG A 25 -22.82 -9.95 20.14
C ARG A 25 -23.61 -9.93 18.82
N VAL A 26 -22.89 -9.67 17.70
CA VAL A 26 -22.59 -10.66 16.65
C VAL A 26 -21.19 -10.33 16.11
N GLY A 27 -20.27 -11.29 16.20
CA GLY A 27 -18.89 -11.12 15.75
C GLY A 27 -18.81 -11.03 14.24
N LYS A 28 -18.40 -9.87 13.73
CA LYS A 28 -17.89 -9.71 12.37
C LYS A 28 -16.49 -10.33 12.34
N PRO A 29 -16.13 -11.18 11.37
CA PRO A 29 -14.78 -11.75 11.31
C PRO A 29 -13.78 -10.59 11.20
N ARG A 30 -12.99 -10.44 12.24
CA ARG A 30 -11.82 -9.58 12.26
C ARG A 30 -10.85 -10.19 11.25
N ALA A 31 -10.42 -9.40 10.27
CA ALA A 31 -9.29 -9.78 9.42
C ALA A 31 -8.14 -10.26 10.34
N PRO A 32 -7.40 -11.32 9.97
CA PRO A 32 -6.37 -11.85 10.83
C PRO A 32 -5.36 -10.75 11.12
N VAL A 33 -5.24 -10.39 12.40
CA VAL A 33 -4.09 -9.69 12.94
C VAL A 33 -2.93 -10.65 12.73
N GLY A 34 -2.11 -10.37 11.72
CA GLY A 34 -0.87 -11.08 11.46
C GLY A 34 0.11 -10.82 12.60
N THR A 35 0.02 -11.60 13.67
CA THR A 35 1.16 -11.82 14.57
C THR A 35 2.12 -12.79 13.87
N GLY A 36 2.97 -12.26 12.99
CA GLY A 36 4.05 -12.99 12.35
C GLY A 36 5.38 -12.44 12.86
N LYS A 37 6.21 -13.30 13.42
CA LYS A 37 7.53 -12.95 13.94
C LYS A 37 8.34 -12.25 12.83
N SER A 38 8.85 -11.05 13.12
CA SER A 38 9.87 -10.35 12.34
C SER A 38 11.19 -11.12 12.37
N GLY A 39 11.21 -12.33 11.81
CA GLY A 39 12.44 -12.95 11.32
C GLY A 39 12.74 -12.26 10.00
N ARG A 40 13.76 -11.40 9.99
CA ARG A 40 14.20 -10.69 8.78
C ARG A 40 14.51 -11.74 7.71
N ALA A 41 13.56 -11.99 6.82
CA ALA A 41 13.86 -12.65 5.57
C ALA A 41 14.72 -11.65 4.80
N ASP A 42 16.00 -11.96 4.62
CA ASP A 42 16.90 -11.19 3.78
C ASP A 42 16.48 -11.34 2.31
N LEU A 43 15.39 -10.68 1.95
CA LEU A 43 14.98 -10.51 0.57
C LEU A 43 15.66 -9.23 0.09
N SER A 44 16.81 -9.41 -0.54
CA SER A 44 17.52 -8.31 -1.19
C SER A 44 16.75 -7.84 -2.42
N LEU A 45 15.86 -6.85 -2.23
CA LEU A 45 15.18 -6.15 -3.33
C LEU A 45 16.17 -5.29 -4.12
N LEU A 46 16.04 -5.32 -5.45
CA LEU A 46 16.75 -4.41 -6.35
C LEU A 46 16.31 -2.96 -6.10
N PRO A 47 17.14 -1.94 -6.40
CA PRO A 47 16.79 -0.53 -6.19
C PRO A 47 15.41 -0.16 -6.76
N ASP A 48 15.15 -0.50 -8.02
CA ASP A 48 13.88 -0.23 -8.70
C ASP A 48 12.68 -0.91 -8.01
N GLN A 49 12.87 -2.11 -7.46
CA GLN A 49 11.83 -2.82 -6.71
C GLN A 49 11.52 -2.12 -5.39
N ARG A 50 12.55 -1.60 -4.71
CA ARG A 50 12.37 -0.82 -3.48
C ARG A 50 11.61 0.47 -3.76
N ASP A 51 11.95 1.16 -4.85
CA ASP A 51 11.26 2.37 -5.27
C ASP A 51 9.77 2.10 -5.54
N LEU A 52 9.43 0.99 -6.21
CA LEU A 52 8.03 0.60 -6.43
C LEU A 52 7.27 0.32 -5.13
N VAL A 53 7.90 -0.34 -4.15
CA VAL A 53 7.28 -0.59 -2.84
C VAL A 53 7.06 0.71 -2.07
N LEU A 54 8.04 1.63 -2.08
CA LEU A 54 7.88 2.96 -1.48
C LEU A 54 6.75 3.73 -2.15
N LEU A 55 6.73 3.80 -3.48
CA LEU A 55 5.70 4.50 -4.24
C LEU A 55 4.29 3.97 -3.98
N ARG A 56 4.13 2.65 -3.91
CA ARG A 56 2.86 2.00 -3.56
C ARG A 56 2.31 2.54 -2.24
N ASP A 57 3.14 2.63 -1.22
CA ASP A 57 2.68 3.05 0.10
C ASP A 57 2.45 4.55 0.20
N GLU A 58 3.33 5.36 -0.39
CA GLU A 58 3.23 6.82 -0.27
C GLU A 58 2.11 7.41 -1.14
N LEU A 59 1.74 6.76 -2.26
CA LEU A 59 0.77 7.31 -3.22
C LEU A 59 -0.52 6.50 -3.36
N TYR A 60 -0.50 5.22 -2.99
CA TYR A 60 -1.59 4.29 -3.22
C TYR A 60 -2.05 3.57 -1.94
N ASP A 61 -1.71 4.10 -0.76
CA ASP A 61 -2.10 3.56 0.56
C ASP A 61 -1.78 2.06 0.72
N GLY A 62 -0.71 1.58 0.07
CA GLY A 62 -0.29 0.17 0.09
C GLY A 62 -0.99 -0.73 -0.93
N SER A 63 -1.81 -0.17 -1.82
CA SER A 63 -2.57 -0.91 -2.82
C SER A 63 -1.81 -1.12 -4.13
N TRP A 64 -1.39 -2.37 -4.39
CA TRP A 64 -0.86 -2.75 -5.71
C TRP A 64 -1.89 -2.62 -6.84
N ASP A 65 -3.18 -2.81 -6.55
CA ASP A 65 -4.24 -2.79 -7.56
C ASP A 65 -4.48 -1.37 -8.10
N GLU A 66 -4.42 -0.37 -7.23
CA GLU A 66 -4.55 1.04 -7.64
C GLU A 66 -3.34 1.50 -8.44
N MET A 67 -2.13 1.15 -7.98
CA MET A 67 -0.89 1.44 -8.71
C MET A 67 -0.88 0.79 -10.11
N LEU A 68 -1.29 -0.48 -10.22
CA LEU A 68 -1.41 -1.16 -11.51
C LEU A 68 -2.45 -0.52 -12.42
N THR A 69 -3.54 0.00 -11.86
CA THR A 69 -4.58 0.69 -12.62
C THR A 69 -4.05 2.00 -13.20
N ASP A 70 -3.29 2.78 -12.43
CA ASP A 70 -2.66 4.01 -12.89
C ASP A 70 -1.65 3.75 -14.03
N LEU A 71 -0.80 2.73 -13.88
CA LEU A 71 0.16 2.35 -14.92
C LEU A 71 -0.52 1.91 -16.23
N LYS A 72 -1.63 1.18 -16.15
CA LYS A 72 -2.44 0.81 -17.33
C LYS A 72 -3.10 2.03 -17.97
N ASN A 73 -3.67 2.93 -17.17
CA ASN A 73 -4.23 4.19 -17.66
C ASN A 73 -3.17 4.99 -18.44
N ARG A 74 -1.93 5.02 -17.95
CA ARG A 74 -0.82 5.69 -18.62
C ARG A 74 -0.47 5.07 -19.98
N LEU A 75 -0.55 3.74 -20.13
CA LEU A 75 -0.39 3.09 -21.45
C LEU A 75 -1.48 3.49 -22.44
N GLU A 76 -2.69 3.74 -21.96
CA GLU A 76 -3.84 4.16 -22.76
C GLU A 76 -3.87 5.67 -23.03
N GLY A 77 -2.86 6.43 -22.60
CA GLY A 77 -2.81 7.88 -22.74
C GLY A 77 -3.79 8.64 -21.84
N LYS A 78 -4.34 7.98 -20.81
CA LYS A 78 -5.21 8.60 -19.81
C LYS A 78 -4.38 9.38 -18.77
N PRO A 79 -4.99 10.32 -18.03
CA PRO A 79 -4.33 10.98 -16.91
C PRO A 79 -3.81 9.97 -15.88
N TYR A 80 -2.64 10.26 -15.31
CA TYR A 80 -1.94 9.41 -14.34
C TYR A 80 -1.37 10.24 -13.18
N ILE A 81 -1.10 9.60 -12.05
CA ILE A 81 -0.73 10.29 -10.79
C ILE A 81 0.75 10.68 -10.77
N PHE A 82 1.66 9.86 -11.31
CA PHE A 82 3.11 10.11 -11.23
C PHE A 82 3.93 9.49 -12.38
N LYS A 83 5.16 9.96 -12.59
CA LYS A 83 6.04 9.53 -13.69
C LYS A 83 7.20 8.65 -13.22
N LEU A 84 7.15 7.35 -13.53
CA LEU A 84 8.31 6.44 -13.44
C LEU A 84 9.35 6.75 -14.54
N VAL A 85 10.63 6.57 -14.18
CA VAL A 85 11.81 6.74 -15.06
C VAL A 85 11.96 5.54 -16.01
N ASN A 86 11.53 4.36 -15.57
CA ASN A 86 11.58 3.10 -16.33
C ASN A 86 10.46 2.97 -17.39
N ARG A 87 10.54 1.91 -18.21
CA ARG A 87 9.47 1.57 -19.16
C ARG A 87 8.27 1.02 -18.38
N ILE A 88 7.12 1.68 -18.49
CA ILE A 88 5.85 1.33 -17.79
C ILE A 88 5.55 -0.18 -17.81
N GLN A 89 5.81 -0.86 -18.93
CA GLN A 89 5.56 -2.30 -19.05
C GLN A 89 6.46 -3.14 -18.13
N GLN A 90 7.72 -2.74 -17.93
CA GLN A 90 8.64 -3.41 -17.01
C GLN A 90 8.18 -3.22 -15.57
N ASP A 91 7.74 -2.02 -15.21
CA ASP A 91 7.21 -1.73 -13.86
C ASP A 91 5.96 -2.57 -13.56
N ILE A 92 5.08 -2.76 -14.55
CA ILE A 92 3.91 -3.64 -14.42
C ILE A 92 4.32 -5.08 -14.12
N GLU A 93 5.31 -5.63 -14.83
CA GLU A 93 5.77 -7.00 -14.57
C GLU A 93 6.45 -7.11 -13.20
N MET A 94 7.30 -6.15 -12.83
CA MET A 94 7.92 -6.12 -11.50
C MET A 94 6.87 -6.07 -10.38
N ILE A 95 5.83 -5.24 -10.50
CA ILE A 95 4.76 -5.16 -9.49
C ILE A 95 4.03 -6.51 -9.36
N LYS A 96 3.78 -7.23 -10.47
CA LYS A 96 3.15 -8.55 -10.41
C LYS A 96 4.02 -9.55 -9.64
N GLU A 97 5.33 -9.54 -9.87
CA GLU A 97 6.28 -10.39 -9.15
C GLU A 97 6.33 -10.04 -7.66
N LEU A 98 6.42 -8.76 -7.31
CA LEU A 98 6.43 -8.29 -5.92
C LEU A 98 5.13 -8.63 -5.18
N ARG A 99 3.98 -8.45 -5.83
CA ARG A 99 2.68 -8.85 -5.27
C ARG A 99 2.59 -10.35 -5.05
N ALA A 100 3.07 -11.15 -6.00
CA ALA A 100 3.11 -12.60 -5.87
C ALA A 100 4.01 -13.01 -4.69
N LEU A 101 5.17 -12.36 -4.55
CA LEU A 101 6.12 -12.57 -3.46
C LEU A 101 5.51 -12.27 -2.08
N GLU A 102 4.82 -11.14 -1.93
CA GLU A 102 4.11 -10.81 -0.68
C GLU A 102 3.07 -11.86 -0.31
N LYS A 103 2.29 -12.31 -1.31
CA LYS A 103 1.25 -13.31 -1.11
C LYS A 103 1.82 -14.68 -0.77
N GLU A 104 2.88 -15.10 -1.46
CA GLU A 104 3.52 -16.40 -1.26
C GLU A 104 4.15 -16.48 0.13
N LYS A 105 4.83 -15.43 0.57
CA LYS A 105 5.54 -15.39 1.85
C LYS A 105 4.69 -14.90 3.01
N GLY A 106 3.53 -14.29 2.75
CA GLY A 106 2.67 -13.72 3.77
C GLY A 106 3.32 -12.53 4.50
N ILE A 107 4.10 -11.74 3.77
CA ILE A 107 4.87 -10.59 4.31
C ILE A 107 4.37 -9.28 3.68
N ASN A 108 4.67 -8.16 4.33
CA ASN A 108 4.61 -6.84 3.72
C ASN A 108 6.04 -6.42 3.34
N LEU A 109 6.30 -6.19 2.05
CA LEU A 109 7.63 -5.81 1.57
C LEU A 109 8.10 -4.46 2.13
N ARG A 110 7.19 -3.57 2.55
CA ARG A 110 7.56 -2.30 3.21
C ARG A 110 8.28 -2.54 4.53
N GLU A 111 7.96 -3.61 5.25
CA GLU A 111 8.59 -3.92 6.54
C GLU A 111 10.04 -4.39 6.39
N LEU A 112 10.50 -4.61 5.14
CA LEU A 112 11.86 -5.03 4.81
C LEU A 112 12.74 -3.88 4.29
N LEU A 113 12.20 -2.68 4.14
CA LEU A 113 12.92 -1.47 3.72
C LEU A 113 13.38 -0.65 4.94
#